data_AF-A0A661QSQ3-F1
#
_entry.id   AF-A0A661QSQ3-F1
#
_cell.length_a   1.000
_cell.length_b   1.000
_cell.length_c   1.000
_cell.angle_alpha   90.00
_cell.angle_beta   90.00
_cell.angle_gamma   90.00
#
_symmetry.space_group_name_H-M   'P 1'
#
loop_
_entity.id
_entity.type
_entity.pdbx_description
1 polymer ?
#
loop_
_entity_poly.entity_id
_entity_poly.type
_entity_poly.pdbx_seq_one_letter_code
_entity_poly.pdbx_strand_id
1 'polypeptide(L)'
;MWILAYFTHDGEPVAGLSPIVKIRDVDTGGITVSGVPMVEKGDGFYGYDFTTYNPEKNYAIVCDSVTLSGSERYTYASSGEYNEVLNSIESTVGMVDIRTSLLRKIQTNRLELFDGDTDNWILYDDDNNTPLLTFSVKDKDGNLVIQCPHTPSKRSAAAGISSGVTSPEIFMLKSVYDVNGDGIVSSAETVSDGVYTSTASGVKQAVINTHSRYYLGNKRIEESTIGDGQYIKYNAALDRLEYGIPGISGTISGSFYTKSEVDALIGENKSGHEQLSVGDKSTSISFASPFSASDYTVVVDLENSADSPVSEYSLTITNKTINGFTVQYSGDIDSNNYYLNWYATLSGGLAGGNCLTELSDDKSPELGGDLNLGEYSSILNTTPSGDVLHGYTIGWSGEISQMPIDWNDTGFACPLHVKSNGHFEECTAASGSNRMPCIALALEEGTGTKKILWSGIIRKGSWSWTPGDIIYVSTVDGALTNTEPTISGAWVQSIGMAISSDTIRFVPGFNVGIINT
;
A
#
# COMPACT_ATOMS: atom_id res chain seq x y z
N MET A 1 28.30 17.93 -1.53
CA MET A 1 28.27 16.93 -0.42
C MET A 1 29.56 17.08 0.37
N TRP A 2 29.49 17.19 1.69
CA TRP A 2 30.69 17.29 2.54
C TRP A 2 31.29 15.90 2.80
N ILE A 3 32.58 15.76 2.50
CA ILE A 3 33.38 14.57 2.74
C ILE A 3 34.34 14.88 3.89
N LEU A 4 34.29 14.08 4.95
CA LEU A 4 35.17 14.22 6.11
C LEU A 4 36.00 12.95 6.31
N ALA A 5 37.30 13.13 6.51
CA ALA A 5 38.26 12.05 6.74
C ALA A 5 39.02 12.30 8.04
N TYR A 6 39.25 11.25 8.81
CA TYR A 6 40.02 11.28 10.06
C TYR A 6 41.32 10.50 9.89
N PHE A 7 42.44 11.13 10.22
CA PHE A 7 43.77 10.53 10.15
C PHE A 7 44.41 10.45 11.53
N THR A 8 44.98 9.30 11.83
CA THR A 8 45.74 9.04 13.07
C THR A 8 47.15 8.58 12.76
N HIS A 9 48.06 8.78 13.72
CA HIS A 9 49.36 8.14 13.76
C HIS A 9 49.56 7.50 15.13
N ASP A 10 49.72 6.18 15.15
CA ASP A 10 49.73 5.35 16.35
C ASP A 10 48.48 5.55 17.23
N GLY A 11 47.33 5.76 16.58
CA GLY A 11 46.04 5.97 17.24
C GLY A 11 45.76 7.41 17.70
N GLU A 12 46.73 8.33 17.58
CA GLU A 12 46.56 9.74 17.95
C GLU A 12 46.22 10.60 16.72
N PRO A 13 45.26 11.55 16.81
CA PRO A 13 44.91 12.43 15.69
C PRO A 13 46.09 13.27 15.20
N VAL A 14 46.26 13.38 13.87
CA VAL A 14 47.40 14.10 13.26
C VAL A 14 46.95 15.35 12.53
N ALA A 15 47.41 16.50 13.03
CA ALA A 15 47.25 17.82 12.42
C ALA A 15 48.34 18.13 11.37
N GLY A 16 48.09 19.13 10.52
CA GLY A 16 49.10 19.66 9.58
C GLY A 16 49.43 18.77 8.38
N LEU A 17 48.59 17.78 8.06
CA LEU A 17 48.73 16.96 6.85
C LEU A 17 48.19 17.70 5.62
N SER A 18 48.57 17.22 4.43
CA SER A 18 48.00 17.65 3.14
C SER A 18 47.34 16.49 2.40
N PRO A 19 46.29 15.86 2.99
CA PRO A 19 45.65 14.70 2.38
C PRO A 19 44.98 15.07 1.06
N ILE A 20 44.86 14.08 0.17
CA ILE A 20 44.15 14.19 -1.11
C ILE A 20 42.96 13.24 -1.13
N VAL A 21 41.90 13.62 -1.85
CA VAL A 21 40.72 12.79 -2.06
C VAL A 21 40.65 12.27 -3.50
N LYS A 22 40.19 11.02 -3.64
CA LYS A 22 39.80 10.41 -4.92
C LYS A 22 38.37 9.88 -4.80
N ILE A 23 37.53 10.23 -5.77
CA ILE A 23 36.11 9.85 -5.82
C ILE A 23 35.85 9.12 -7.14
N ARG A 24 35.25 7.93 -7.05
CA ARG A 24 34.88 7.10 -8.20
C ARG A 24 33.38 6.86 -8.21
N ASP A 25 32.75 7.01 -9.37
CA ASP A 25 31.39 6.56 -9.64
C ASP A 25 31.38 5.02 -9.64
N VAL A 26 30.57 4.42 -8.77
CA VAL A 26 30.56 2.96 -8.53
C VAL A 26 30.03 2.21 -9.76
N ASP A 27 29.02 2.77 -10.42
CA ASP A 27 28.30 2.11 -11.50
C ASP A 27 29.15 2.06 -12.78
N THR A 28 29.81 3.16 -13.10
CA THR A 28 30.64 3.28 -14.31
C THR A 28 32.11 2.93 -14.07
N GLY A 29 32.55 2.94 -12.82
CA GLY A 29 33.96 2.88 -12.45
C GLY A 29 34.74 4.15 -12.82
N GLY A 30 34.10 5.22 -13.32
CA GLY A 30 34.75 6.47 -13.72
C GLY A 30 35.29 7.26 -12.53
N ILE A 31 36.47 7.90 -12.67
CA ILE A 31 37.02 8.79 -11.64
C ILE A 31 36.43 10.19 -11.83
N THR A 32 35.66 10.66 -10.84
CA THR A 32 35.01 11.99 -10.86
C THR A 32 35.89 13.06 -10.23
N VAL A 33 36.67 12.70 -9.21
CA VAL A 33 37.64 13.59 -8.56
C VAL A 33 38.94 12.82 -8.36
N SER A 34 40.08 13.41 -8.71
CA SER A 34 41.38 12.74 -8.65
C SER A 34 42.44 13.63 -8.02
N GLY A 35 42.83 13.33 -6.78
CA GLY A 35 44.01 13.90 -6.13
C GLY A 35 43.86 15.35 -5.69
N VAL A 36 42.64 15.77 -5.37
CA VAL A 36 42.36 17.15 -4.91
C VAL A 36 42.68 17.26 -3.42
N PRO A 37 43.39 18.31 -2.95
CA PRO A 37 43.72 18.47 -1.55
C PRO A 37 42.46 18.67 -0.69
N MET A 38 42.48 18.10 0.51
CA MET A 38 41.47 18.34 1.55
C MET A 38 41.96 19.43 2.52
N VAL A 39 41.02 20.12 3.16
CA VAL A 39 41.29 21.23 4.09
C VAL A 39 41.16 20.74 5.53
N GLU A 40 42.19 20.97 6.35
CA GLU A 40 42.16 20.65 7.78
C GLU A 40 41.03 21.37 8.53
N LYS A 41 40.33 20.64 9.41
CA LYS A 41 39.22 21.13 10.24
C LYS A 41 39.54 21.13 11.73
N GLY A 42 40.70 20.60 12.13
CA GLY A 42 41.12 20.42 13.52
C GLY A 42 41.02 18.96 13.97
N ASP A 43 41.73 18.62 15.04
CA ASP A 43 41.69 17.32 15.70
C ASP A 43 41.87 16.12 14.75
N GLY A 44 42.76 16.23 13.75
CA GLY A 44 43.01 15.15 12.78
C GLY A 44 41.92 14.97 11.70
N PHE A 45 40.90 15.83 11.66
CA PHE A 45 39.87 15.84 10.63
C PHE A 45 40.24 16.73 9.43
N TYR A 46 39.96 16.24 8.23
CA TYR A 46 40.16 16.94 6.98
C TYR A 46 38.91 16.83 6.12
N GLY A 47 38.51 17.95 5.50
CA GLY A 47 37.26 18.09 4.77
C GLY A 47 37.46 18.44 3.29
N TYR A 48 36.57 17.93 2.44
CA TYR A 48 36.44 18.33 1.04
C TYR A 48 34.96 18.53 0.67
N ASP A 49 34.64 19.60 -0.05
CA ASP A 49 33.30 19.83 -0.57
C ASP A 49 33.19 19.30 -2.00
N PHE A 50 32.45 18.20 -2.16
CA PHE A 50 32.18 17.60 -3.45
C PHE A 50 31.00 18.32 -4.12
N THR A 51 31.31 19.41 -4.82
CA THR A 51 30.33 20.31 -5.45
C THR A 51 29.62 19.71 -6.67
N THR A 52 30.21 18.71 -7.33
CA THR A 52 29.61 17.99 -8.47
C THR A 52 28.93 16.68 -8.03
N TYR A 53 28.55 16.57 -6.76
CA TYR A 53 27.80 15.43 -6.25
C TYR A 53 26.44 15.33 -6.94
N ASN A 54 26.10 14.14 -7.45
CA ASN A 54 24.77 13.81 -7.93
C ASN A 54 24.17 12.73 -7.00
N PRO A 55 23.05 12.99 -6.31
CA PRO A 55 22.43 12.05 -5.38
C PRO A 55 21.88 10.77 -6.05
N GLU A 56 21.68 10.77 -7.36
CA GLU A 56 21.22 9.60 -8.10
C GLU A 56 22.32 8.56 -8.37
N LYS A 57 23.56 8.82 -7.91
CA LYS A 57 24.73 7.99 -8.18
C LYS A 57 25.42 7.53 -6.90
N ASN A 58 25.97 6.32 -6.95
CA ASN A 58 26.79 5.79 -5.87
C ASN A 58 28.26 6.14 -6.08
N TYR A 59 28.97 6.55 -5.01
CA TYR A 59 30.38 6.91 -5.08
C TYR A 59 31.24 6.14 -4.07
N ALA A 60 32.42 5.70 -4.51
CA ALA A 60 33.48 5.21 -3.65
C ALA A 60 34.52 6.32 -3.41
N ILE A 61 34.84 6.59 -2.15
CA ILE A 61 35.72 7.68 -1.74
C ILE A 61 36.94 7.10 -1.02
N VAL A 62 38.13 7.53 -1.42
CA VAL A 62 39.40 7.21 -0.76
C VAL A 62 40.15 8.49 -0.44
N CYS A 63 40.60 8.62 0.81
CA CYS A 63 41.41 9.73 1.27
C CYS A 63 42.84 9.21 1.55
N ASP A 64 43.85 9.84 0.95
CA ASP A 64 45.27 9.50 1.09
C ASP A 64 45.99 10.64 1.80
N SER A 65 46.61 10.37 2.95
CA SER A 65 47.39 11.36 3.73
C SER A 65 48.63 11.87 2.99
N VAL A 66 49.11 11.14 1.97
CA VAL A 66 50.36 11.34 1.21
C VAL A 66 51.64 11.20 2.06
N THR A 67 51.56 11.50 3.34
CA THR A 67 52.67 11.67 4.29
C THR A 67 52.77 10.52 5.28
N LEU A 68 51.64 9.95 5.73
CA LEU A 68 51.64 8.76 6.58
C LEU A 68 51.93 7.50 5.74
N SER A 69 52.33 6.43 6.42
CA SER A 69 52.71 5.16 5.77
C SER A 69 51.92 3.99 6.36
N GLY A 70 52.02 2.83 5.73
CA GLY A 70 51.32 1.62 6.20
C GLY A 70 49.80 1.74 6.17
N SER A 71 49.14 1.18 7.18
CA SER A 71 47.67 1.16 7.32
C SER A 71 47.07 2.53 7.62
N GLU A 72 47.87 3.49 8.08
CA GLU A 72 47.41 4.83 8.45
C GLU A 72 47.43 5.81 7.26
N ARG A 73 48.00 5.37 6.13
CA ARG A 73 48.08 6.20 4.93
C ARG A 73 46.70 6.48 4.33
N TYR A 74 45.82 5.49 4.33
CA TYR A 74 44.51 5.56 3.71
C TYR A 74 43.41 5.48 4.76
N THR A 75 42.41 6.34 4.63
CA THR A 75 41.20 6.29 5.47
C THR A 75 39.96 6.37 4.58
N TYR A 76 38.86 5.84 5.10
CA TYR A 76 37.55 5.95 4.46
C TYR A 76 36.85 7.20 4.98
N ALA A 77 36.26 7.97 4.08
CA ALA A 77 35.52 9.15 4.47
C ALA A 77 34.11 8.79 4.91
N SER A 78 33.61 9.49 5.93
CA SER A 78 32.18 9.53 6.22
C SER A 78 31.54 10.64 5.38
N SER A 79 30.46 10.33 4.66
CA SER A 79 29.56 11.32 4.08
C SER A 79 28.40 11.56 5.04
N GLY A 80 28.18 12.81 5.45
CA GLY A 80 26.96 13.20 6.14
C GLY A 80 25.91 13.63 5.12
N GLU A 81 24.88 12.82 4.91
CA GLU A 81 23.69 13.22 4.14
C GLU A 81 22.79 14.11 5.01
N TYR A 82 23.25 15.33 5.29
CA TYR A 82 22.44 16.29 6.05
C TYR A 82 21.30 16.90 5.21
N ASN A 83 21.40 16.81 3.87
CA ASN A 83 20.49 17.52 2.96
C ASN A 83 19.19 16.78 2.64
N GLU A 84 19.12 15.44 2.73
CA GLU A 84 17.86 14.75 2.39
C GLU A 84 16.76 15.03 3.41
N VAL A 85 17.12 15.04 4.69
CA VAL A 85 16.18 15.38 5.77
C VAL A 85 15.80 16.86 5.72
N LEU A 86 16.74 17.76 5.41
CA LEU A 86 16.46 19.19 5.27
C LEU A 86 15.60 19.52 4.05
N ASN A 87 15.85 18.91 2.89
CA ASN A 87 15.03 19.08 1.69
C ASN A 87 13.61 18.55 1.90
N SER A 88 13.47 17.43 2.62
CA SER A 88 12.18 16.88 3.05
C SER A 88 11.41 17.85 3.96
N ILE A 89 12.11 18.46 4.92
CA ILE A 89 11.53 19.45 5.84
C ILE A 89 11.17 20.74 5.10
N GLU A 90 12.04 21.30 4.25
CA GLU A 90 11.77 22.52 3.50
C GLU A 90 10.60 22.35 2.52
N SER A 91 10.50 21.20 1.84
CA SER A 91 9.36 20.85 0.99
C SER A 91 8.04 20.80 1.78
N THR A 92 8.06 20.14 2.94
CA THR A 92 6.89 20.01 3.81
C THR A 92 6.47 21.36 4.41
N VAL A 93 7.43 22.17 4.86
CA VAL A 93 7.19 23.50 5.44
C VAL A 93 6.69 24.47 4.37
N GLY A 94 7.23 24.43 3.15
CA GLY A 94 6.78 25.26 2.03
C GLY A 94 5.31 25.01 1.65
N MET A 95 4.87 23.74 1.66
CA MET A 95 3.47 23.38 1.44
C MET A 95 2.53 23.90 2.55
N VAL A 96 2.99 23.88 3.80
CA VAL A 96 2.23 24.41 4.95
C VAL A 96 2.09 25.94 4.86
N ASP A 97 3.14 26.63 4.43
CA ASP A 97 3.15 28.10 4.34
C ASP A 97 2.24 28.62 3.21
N ILE A 98 2.20 27.93 2.07
CA ILE A 98 1.29 28.26 0.95
C ILE A 98 -0.18 28.06 1.38
N ARG A 99 -0.50 26.94 2.06
CA ARG A 99 -1.87 26.66 2.51
C ARG A 99 -2.34 27.65 3.56
N THR A 100 -1.49 27.98 4.53
CA THR A 100 -1.83 28.96 5.58
C THR A 100 -1.96 30.38 5.02
N SER A 101 -1.12 30.76 4.06
CA SER A 101 -1.25 32.04 3.34
C SER A 101 -2.56 32.14 2.55
N LEU A 102 -2.95 31.09 1.83
CA LEU A 102 -4.22 31.09 1.10
C LEU A 102 -5.43 31.17 2.04
N LEU A 103 -5.41 30.40 3.14
CA LEU A 103 -6.47 30.45 4.15
C LEU A 103 -6.59 31.84 4.78
N ARG A 104 -5.46 32.50 5.07
CA ARG A 104 -5.45 33.89 5.55
C ARG A 104 -6.11 34.81 4.52
N LYS A 105 -5.71 34.73 3.24
CA LYS A 105 -6.29 35.56 2.18
C LYS A 105 -7.79 35.33 2.00
N ILE A 106 -8.26 34.09 2.06
CA ILE A 106 -9.71 33.76 2.04
C ILE A 106 -10.45 34.43 3.20
N GLN A 107 -9.85 34.48 4.39
CA GLN A 107 -10.48 35.06 5.58
C GLN A 107 -10.45 36.59 5.59
N THR A 108 -9.39 37.22 5.07
CA THR A 108 -9.16 38.66 5.24
C THR A 108 -9.44 39.49 3.99
N ASN A 109 -9.31 38.92 2.80
CA ASN A 109 -9.28 39.72 1.58
C ASN A 109 -10.66 40.00 1.00
N ARG A 110 -10.68 40.89 0.01
CA ARG A 110 -11.88 41.26 -0.70
C ARG A 110 -12.42 40.04 -1.49
N LEU A 111 -13.67 39.65 -1.26
CA LEU A 111 -14.47 38.64 -1.95
C LEU A 111 -15.70 39.31 -2.57
N GLU A 112 -15.81 39.33 -3.90
CA GLU A 112 -16.96 39.92 -4.58
C GLU A 112 -17.72 38.90 -5.40
N LEU A 113 -19.02 39.11 -5.48
CA LEU A 113 -19.92 38.34 -6.33
C LEU A 113 -20.41 39.29 -7.43
N PHE A 114 -20.34 38.85 -8.68
CA PHE A 114 -20.81 39.54 -9.88
C PHE A 114 -22.02 38.79 -10.47
N ASP A 115 -22.70 39.43 -11.41
CA ASP A 115 -23.75 38.79 -12.19
C ASP A 115 -23.17 37.78 -13.19
N GLY A 116 -23.92 36.73 -13.49
CA GLY A 116 -23.54 35.68 -14.43
C GLY A 116 -23.34 34.31 -13.76
N ASP A 117 -22.69 33.40 -14.47
CA ASP A 117 -22.40 32.02 -14.03
C ASP A 117 -20.96 31.57 -14.27
N THR A 118 -20.10 32.48 -14.71
CA THR A 118 -18.69 32.20 -14.99
C THR A 118 -17.83 33.23 -14.28
N ASP A 119 -16.87 32.75 -13.47
CA ASP A 119 -15.92 33.57 -12.71
C ASP A 119 -16.56 34.70 -11.88
N ASN A 120 -17.81 34.50 -11.46
CA ASN A 120 -18.61 35.53 -10.85
C ASN A 120 -18.33 35.68 -9.35
N TRP A 121 -17.67 34.72 -8.68
CA TRP A 121 -17.18 34.90 -7.31
C TRP A 121 -15.66 35.05 -7.31
N ILE A 122 -15.16 36.24 -6.96
CA ILE A 122 -13.75 36.62 -7.07
C ILE A 122 -13.17 36.91 -5.69
N LEU A 123 -12.11 36.18 -5.32
CA LEU A 123 -11.21 36.53 -4.22
C LEU A 123 -10.07 37.38 -4.78
N TYR A 124 -9.86 38.56 -4.22
CA TYR A 124 -8.77 39.45 -4.59
C TYR A 124 -7.55 39.24 -3.70
N ASP A 125 -6.37 39.61 -4.23
CA ASP A 125 -5.13 39.67 -3.49
C ASP A 125 -5.12 40.83 -2.49
N ASP A 126 -4.03 40.99 -1.74
CA ASP A 126 -3.85 41.99 -0.69
C ASP A 126 -3.97 43.45 -1.21
N ASP A 127 -3.91 43.66 -2.53
CA ASP A 127 -4.11 44.95 -3.20
C ASP A 127 -5.58 45.31 -3.49
N ASN A 128 -6.52 44.41 -3.17
CA ASN A 128 -7.96 44.52 -3.42
C ASN A 128 -8.39 44.70 -4.90
N ASN A 129 -7.47 44.50 -5.85
CA ASN A 129 -7.70 44.75 -7.28
C ASN A 129 -7.31 43.55 -8.15
N THR A 130 -6.29 42.78 -7.75
CA THR A 130 -5.81 41.61 -8.50
C THR A 130 -6.62 40.37 -8.13
N PRO A 131 -7.31 39.71 -9.06
CA PRO A 131 -7.97 38.43 -8.79
C PRO A 131 -6.95 37.35 -8.41
N LEU A 132 -7.15 36.72 -7.25
CA LEU A 132 -6.35 35.61 -6.75
C LEU A 132 -6.99 34.25 -7.07
N LEU A 133 -8.31 34.15 -6.88
CA LEU A 133 -9.11 32.97 -7.22
C LEU A 133 -10.47 33.41 -7.76
N THR A 134 -10.96 32.70 -8.77
CA THR A 134 -12.31 32.86 -9.31
C THR A 134 -13.07 31.55 -9.19
N PHE A 135 -14.36 31.65 -8.92
CA PHE A 135 -15.26 30.52 -8.88
C PHE A 135 -16.54 30.86 -9.63
N SER A 136 -17.03 29.88 -10.37
CA SER A 136 -18.33 29.92 -11.02
C SER A 136 -19.39 29.44 -10.04
N VAL A 137 -20.22 30.35 -9.55
CA VAL A 137 -21.32 30.06 -8.64
C VAL A 137 -22.66 30.28 -9.33
N LYS A 138 -23.60 29.37 -9.08
CA LYS A 138 -25.00 29.43 -9.53
C LYS A 138 -25.90 29.54 -8.32
N ASP A 139 -27.15 29.96 -8.52
CA ASP A 139 -28.13 29.92 -7.42
C ASP A 139 -28.48 28.47 -7.04
N LYS A 140 -29.29 28.30 -5.99
CA LYS A 140 -29.71 26.97 -5.50
C LYS A 140 -30.45 26.12 -6.53
N ASP A 141 -30.99 26.75 -7.57
CA ASP A 141 -31.77 26.12 -8.64
C ASP A 141 -30.94 25.95 -9.94
N GLY A 142 -29.64 26.32 -9.91
CA GLY A 142 -28.73 26.21 -11.03
C GLY A 142 -28.81 27.36 -12.05
N ASN A 143 -29.50 28.45 -11.74
CA ASN A 143 -29.60 29.62 -12.61
C ASN A 143 -28.42 30.60 -12.42
N LEU A 144 -28.30 31.54 -13.35
CA LEU A 144 -27.37 32.66 -13.29
C LEU A 144 -27.63 33.47 -12.01
N VAL A 145 -26.56 33.88 -11.33
CA VAL A 145 -26.68 34.86 -10.25
C VAL A 145 -27.00 36.20 -10.89
N ILE A 146 -28.12 36.81 -10.49
CA ILE A 146 -28.51 38.15 -10.91
C ILE A 146 -28.65 38.99 -9.64
N GLN A 147 -27.75 39.94 -9.43
CA GLN A 147 -27.88 40.93 -8.37
C GLN A 147 -29.08 41.83 -8.69
N CYS A 148 -29.97 41.98 -7.72
CA CYS A 148 -31.06 42.94 -7.86
C CYS A 148 -30.45 44.35 -8.00
N PRO A 149 -30.76 45.09 -9.08
CA PRO A 149 -30.29 46.46 -9.23
C PRO A 149 -30.73 47.28 -8.02
N HIS A 150 -29.79 48.01 -7.42
CA HIS A 150 -29.98 48.90 -6.26
C HIS A 150 -30.07 48.23 -4.87
N THR A 151 -29.79 46.94 -4.76
CA THR A 151 -29.55 46.31 -3.45
C THR A 151 -28.05 46.12 -3.27
N PRO A 152 -27.29 47.11 -2.76
CA PRO A 152 -25.86 46.94 -2.57
C PRO A 152 -25.61 45.71 -1.69
N SER A 153 -24.84 44.76 -2.21
CA SER A 153 -24.41 43.57 -1.48
C SER A 153 -23.69 44.04 -0.21
N LYS A 154 -24.40 43.99 0.93
CA LYS A 154 -23.84 44.37 2.22
C LYS A 154 -22.92 43.25 2.65
N ARG A 155 -21.62 43.45 2.47
CA ARG A 155 -20.62 42.63 3.14
C ARG A 155 -20.73 42.88 4.65
N SER A 156 -20.81 41.82 5.46
CA SER A 156 -20.51 41.94 6.88
C SER A 156 -19.04 42.32 7.01
N ALA A 157 -18.75 43.54 7.45
CA ALA A 157 -17.38 43.92 7.79
C ALA A 157 -16.97 43.11 9.03
N ALA A 158 -16.14 42.08 8.85
CA ALA A 158 -15.48 41.43 9.96
C ALA A 158 -14.43 42.39 10.53
N ALA A 159 -14.83 43.20 11.52
CA ALA A 159 -13.92 44.06 12.26
C ALA A 159 -13.01 43.18 13.14
N GLY A 160 -11.83 42.84 12.64
CA GLY A 160 -10.80 42.17 13.44
C GLY A 160 -10.26 43.12 14.51
N ILE A 161 -10.65 42.92 15.76
CA ILE A 161 -10.03 43.60 16.91
C ILE A 161 -8.80 42.79 17.31
N SER A 162 -7.61 43.36 17.14
CA SER A 162 -6.36 42.82 17.69
C SER A 162 -6.27 43.13 19.18
N SER A 163 -6.75 42.20 20.01
CA SER A 163 -6.51 42.21 21.46
C SER A 163 -5.58 41.04 21.80
N GLY A 164 -4.35 41.36 22.22
CA GLY A 164 -3.28 40.42 22.51
C GLY A 164 -3.53 39.56 23.75
N VAL A 165 -4.39 38.55 23.63
CA VAL A 165 -4.51 37.46 24.60
C VAL A 165 -4.25 36.15 23.87
N THR A 166 -3.32 35.37 24.42
CA THR A 166 -2.94 34.04 23.93
C THR A 166 -4.16 33.11 23.96
N SER A 167 -4.48 32.56 22.79
CA SER A 167 -5.61 31.67 22.48
C SER A 167 -6.88 32.40 22.01
N PRO A 168 -7.08 32.61 20.70
CA PRO A 168 -8.33 33.11 20.18
C PRO A 168 -9.39 32.00 20.24
N GLU A 169 -10.31 32.07 21.20
CA GLU A 169 -11.60 31.41 21.07
C GLU A 169 -12.41 32.18 20.02
N ILE A 170 -12.53 31.59 18.82
CA ILE A 170 -13.35 32.10 17.74
C ILE A 170 -14.82 31.79 18.07
N PHE A 171 -15.53 32.76 18.63
CA PHE A 171 -16.99 32.70 18.66
C PHE A 171 -17.53 33.10 17.28
N MET A 172 -17.85 32.12 16.45
CA MET A 172 -18.80 32.35 15.36
C MET A 172 -20.18 32.59 15.99
N LEU A 173 -20.54 33.85 16.17
CA LEU A 173 -21.93 34.24 16.40
C LEU A 173 -22.74 33.81 15.18
N LYS A 174 -23.35 32.63 15.26
CA LYS A 174 -24.46 32.23 14.41
C LYS A 174 -25.59 33.20 14.76
N SER A 175 -25.81 34.21 13.94
CA SER A 175 -26.93 35.13 14.09
C SER A 175 -28.24 34.33 13.93
N VAL A 176 -28.83 33.94 15.06
CA VAL A 176 -30.19 33.43 15.12
C VAL A 176 -31.09 34.65 15.34
N TYR A 177 -31.94 34.95 14.36
CA TYR A 177 -32.87 36.06 14.44
C TYR A 177 -34.10 35.64 15.26
N ASP A 178 -34.35 36.35 16.36
CA ASP A 178 -35.65 36.42 17.04
C ASP A 178 -36.51 37.44 16.29
N VAL A 179 -37.23 36.98 15.26
CA VAL A 179 -37.94 37.86 14.32
C VAL A 179 -39.14 38.54 14.96
N ASN A 180 -39.68 37.97 16.05
CA ASN A 180 -40.84 38.51 16.77
C ASN A 180 -40.48 39.26 18.06
N GLY A 181 -39.23 39.20 18.51
CA GLY A 181 -38.67 40.04 19.57
C GLY A 181 -39.23 39.73 20.97
N ASP A 182 -39.60 38.48 21.23
CA ASP A 182 -40.16 38.05 22.51
C ASP A 182 -39.10 37.52 23.50
N GLY A 183 -37.83 37.44 23.09
CA GLY A 183 -36.71 37.04 23.93
C GLY A 183 -36.54 35.53 24.09
N ILE A 184 -37.26 34.71 23.31
CA ILE A 184 -37.11 33.25 23.29
C ILE A 184 -36.77 32.78 21.86
N VAL A 185 -35.57 32.23 21.67
CA VAL A 185 -35.22 31.57 20.41
C VAL A 185 -35.87 30.18 20.37
N SER A 186 -37.06 30.10 19.77
CA SER A 186 -37.74 28.83 19.51
C SER A 186 -36.95 28.03 18.47
N SER A 187 -36.37 26.92 18.91
CA SER A 187 -35.79 25.95 17.99
C SER A 187 -36.90 25.32 17.15
N ALA A 188 -36.81 25.53 15.84
CA ALA A 188 -37.62 24.96 14.77
C ALA A 188 -39.00 25.59 14.53
N GLU A 189 -39.07 26.45 13.52
CA GLU A 189 -40.27 26.57 12.68
C GLU A 189 -39.93 26.29 11.21
N THR A 190 -40.40 25.11 10.79
CA THR A 190 -41.04 24.80 9.50
C THR A 190 -40.46 25.37 8.21
N VAL A 191 -39.65 24.53 7.55
CA VAL A 191 -39.59 24.49 6.08
C VAL A 191 -40.37 23.25 5.66
N SER A 192 -41.29 23.42 4.72
CA SER A 192 -42.30 22.43 4.33
C SER A 192 -41.80 21.18 3.59
N ASP A 193 -40.49 20.97 3.46
CA ASP A 193 -39.92 19.76 2.84
C ASP A 193 -38.89 19.14 3.79
N GLY A 194 -39.34 18.18 4.60
CA GLY A 194 -38.58 17.58 5.70
C GLY A 194 -37.32 16.81 5.29
N VAL A 195 -36.22 17.52 5.09
CA VAL A 195 -34.88 16.95 4.92
C VAL A 195 -33.93 17.57 5.94
N TYR A 196 -33.59 16.79 6.95
CA TYR A 196 -32.51 17.10 7.90
C TYR A 196 -31.22 16.45 7.40
N THR A 197 -30.23 17.25 7.01
CA THR A 197 -28.90 16.79 6.64
C THR A 197 -27.88 17.31 7.65
N SER A 198 -27.20 16.39 8.32
CA SER A 198 -26.01 16.68 9.12
C SER A 198 -24.90 15.73 8.67
N THR A 199 -23.65 16.20 8.70
CA THR A 199 -22.50 15.34 8.42
C THR A 199 -22.37 14.29 9.53
N ALA A 200 -21.90 13.09 9.23
CA ALA A 200 -21.65 12.03 10.23
C ALA A 200 -20.81 12.55 11.40
N SER A 201 -19.77 13.34 11.08
CA SER A 201 -18.90 13.95 12.09
C SER A 201 -19.67 14.95 12.97
N GLY A 202 -20.58 15.76 12.40
CA GLY A 202 -21.43 16.67 13.18
C GLY A 202 -22.41 15.93 14.10
N VAL A 203 -22.97 14.81 13.66
CA VAL A 203 -23.86 13.96 14.48
C VAL A 203 -23.06 13.25 15.58
N LYS A 204 -21.91 12.67 15.22
CA LYS A 204 -20.99 11.99 16.15
C LYS A 204 -20.51 12.93 17.25
N GLN A 205 -20.12 14.16 16.90
CA GLN A 205 -19.71 15.16 17.88
C GLN A 205 -20.86 15.59 18.81
N ALA A 206 -22.08 15.69 18.29
CA ALA A 206 -23.26 16.02 19.11
C ALA A 206 -23.65 14.88 20.07
N VAL A 207 -23.53 13.62 19.65
CA VAL A 207 -23.75 12.44 20.49
C VAL A 207 -22.69 12.34 21.60
N ILE A 208 -21.42 12.48 21.25
CA ILE A 208 -20.28 12.41 22.19
C ILE A 208 -20.37 13.54 23.22
N ASN A 209 -20.66 14.77 22.80
CA ASN A 209 -20.62 15.93 23.70
C ASN A 209 -21.83 16.04 24.64
N THR A 210 -22.97 15.42 24.32
CA THR A 210 -24.19 15.54 25.13
C THR A 210 -24.48 14.34 26.03
N HIS A 211 -23.75 13.23 25.90
CA HIS A 211 -24.01 11.96 26.60
C HIS A 211 -25.48 11.48 26.53
N SER A 212 -26.25 11.97 25.55
CA SER A 212 -27.69 11.75 25.47
C SER A 212 -28.09 11.33 24.05
N ARG A 213 -29.19 10.59 23.98
CA ARG A 213 -29.66 9.91 22.77
C ARG A 213 -30.02 10.94 21.70
N TYR A 214 -29.41 10.83 20.52
CA TYR A 214 -29.72 11.69 19.38
C TYR A 214 -30.77 11.03 18.48
N TYR A 215 -31.84 11.76 18.17
CA TYR A 215 -32.93 11.31 17.32
C TYR A 215 -32.96 12.15 16.04
N LEU A 216 -33.09 11.49 14.88
CA LEU A 216 -33.40 12.14 13.61
C LEU A 216 -34.83 11.74 13.24
N GLY A 217 -35.77 12.68 13.32
CA GLY A 217 -37.19 12.35 13.30
C GLY A 217 -37.57 11.44 14.47
N ASN A 218 -38.22 10.30 14.18
CA ASN A 218 -38.64 9.32 15.19
C ASN A 218 -37.64 8.17 15.39
N LYS A 219 -36.51 8.15 14.66
CA LYS A 219 -35.52 7.05 14.71
C LYS A 219 -34.33 7.40 15.58
N ARG A 220 -33.92 6.42 16.37
CA ARG A 220 -32.76 6.48 17.25
C ARG A 220 -31.49 6.15 16.45
N ILE A 221 -30.45 6.96 16.61
CA ILE A 221 -29.12 6.69 16.02
C ILE A 221 -28.19 6.15 17.11
N GLU A 222 -27.53 5.02 16.85
CA GLU A 222 -26.47 4.48 17.71
C GLU A 222 -25.10 4.80 17.12
N GLU A 223 -24.12 5.09 17.98
CA GLU A 223 -22.80 5.59 17.57
C GLU A 223 -22.03 4.55 16.72
N SER A 224 -22.25 3.27 16.98
CA SER A 224 -21.61 2.15 16.29
C SER A 224 -21.98 2.03 14.81
N THR A 225 -23.04 2.71 14.34
CA THR A 225 -23.53 2.59 12.96
C THR A 225 -23.05 3.71 12.03
N ILE A 226 -22.17 4.61 12.49
CA ILE A 226 -21.73 5.78 11.70
C ILE A 226 -20.27 5.60 11.26
N GLY A 227 -20.05 5.19 10.00
CA GLY A 227 -18.73 5.20 9.38
C GLY A 227 -18.21 6.62 9.16
N ASP A 228 -16.91 6.85 9.35
CA ASP A 228 -16.31 8.16 9.09
C ASP A 228 -16.48 8.54 7.60
N GLY A 229 -16.92 9.79 7.35
CA GLY A 229 -17.11 10.34 5.99
C GLY A 229 -18.53 10.22 5.40
N GLN A 230 -19.50 9.62 6.10
CA GLN A 230 -20.88 9.48 5.62
C GLN A 230 -21.81 10.65 6.05
N TYR A 231 -23.02 10.76 5.48
CA TYR A 231 -24.12 11.63 5.91
C TYR A 231 -25.30 10.73 6.21
N ILE A 232 -26.06 11.08 7.24
CA ILE A 232 -27.27 10.36 7.60
C ILE A 232 -28.43 11.29 7.33
N LYS A 233 -29.37 10.84 6.50
CA LYS A 233 -30.62 11.53 6.18
C LYS A 233 -31.78 10.71 6.70
N TYR A 234 -32.73 11.34 7.38
CA TYR A 234 -34.00 10.70 7.71
C TYR A 234 -35.01 10.97 6.59
N ASN A 235 -35.53 9.90 5.99
CA ASN A 235 -36.56 9.97 4.96
C ASN A 235 -37.93 9.78 5.62
N ALA A 236 -38.64 10.88 5.84
CA ALA A 236 -39.93 10.86 6.54
C ALA A 236 -41.04 10.11 5.77
N ALA A 237 -40.97 10.06 4.43
CA ALA A 237 -41.96 9.35 3.62
C ALA A 237 -41.85 7.82 3.77
N LEU A 238 -40.65 7.32 4.08
CA LEU A 238 -40.35 5.90 4.23
C LEU A 238 -40.11 5.48 5.70
N ASP A 239 -40.16 6.42 6.65
CA ASP A 239 -39.83 6.24 8.07
C ASP A 239 -38.51 5.44 8.29
N ARG A 240 -37.43 5.82 7.59
CA ARG A 240 -36.11 5.17 7.71
C ARG A 240 -34.92 6.14 7.58
N LEU A 241 -33.75 5.68 8.03
CA LEU A 241 -32.46 6.37 7.85
C LEU A 241 -31.79 5.93 6.54
N GLU A 242 -31.23 6.87 5.81
CA GLU A 242 -30.49 6.66 4.55
C GLU A 242 -29.06 7.21 4.71
N TYR A 243 -28.07 6.45 4.26
CA TYR A 243 -26.64 6.75 4.40
C TYR A 243 -26.04 7.14 3.04
N GLY A 244 -25.25 8.21 2.97
CA GLY A 244 -24.61 8.66 1.72
C GLY A 244 -23.23 9.32 1.93
N ILE A 245 -22.58 9.77 0.85
CA ILE A 245 -21.31 10.55 0.81
C ILE A 245 -21.65 11.94 0.19
N PRO A 246 -21.08 13.11 0.57
CA PRO A 246 -21.70 14.39 0.21
C PRO A 246 -21.34 14.73 -1.24
N GLY A 247 -22.22 15.43 -1.93
CA GLY A 247 -21.92 15.95 -3.26
C GLY A 247 -22.16 14.97 -4.42
N ILE A 248 -22.82 13.84 -4.18
CA ILE A 248 -23.25 12.94 -5.26
C ILE A 248 -24.76 12.74 -5.17
N SER A 249 -25.51 13.59 -5.86
CA SER A 249 -26.90 13.32 -6.23
C SER A 249 -26.94 13.07 -7.74
N GLY A 250 -26.87 11.80 -8.12
CA GLY A 250 -26.86 11.35 -9.52
C GLY A 250 -26.30 9.94 -9.60
N THR A 251 -26.86 9.13 -10.51
CA THR A 251 -26.38 7.77 -10.80
C THR A 251 -24.87 7.78 -10.98
N ILE A 252 -24.16 7.05 -10.13
CA ILE A 252 -22.70 6.97 -10.13
C ILE A 252 -22.27 6.24 -11.40
N SER A 253 -21.90 6.99 -12.43
CA SER A 253 -20.92 6.54 -13.41
C SER A 253 -19.61 7.18 -13.00
N GLY A 254 -18.75 6.38 -12.35
CA GLY A 254 -17.54 6.87 -11.70
C GLY A 254 -16.51 7.37 -12.71
N SER A 255 -15.78 8.42 -12.33
CA SER A 255 -14.39 8.59 -12.76
C SER A 255 -13.56 9.09 -11.59
N PHE A 256 -12.85 8.14 -10.98
CA PHE A 256 -11.53 8.40 -10.46
C PHE A 256 -10.62 8.69 -11.64
N TYR A 257 -9.72 9.66 -11.48
CA TYR A 257 -8.76 10.18 -12.47
C TYR A 257 -9.43 10.85 -13.67
N THR A 258 -8.85 11.95 -14.17
CA THR A 258 -9.29 12.46 -15.47
C THR A 258 -9.05 11.36 -16.50
N LYS A 259 -9.91 11.24 -17.52
CA LYS A 259 -9.72 10.26 -18.59
C LYS A 259 -8.30 10.29 -19.17
N SER A 260 -7.68 11.47 -19.22
CA SER A 260 -6.28 11.63 -19.61
C SER A 260 -5.28 10.98 -18.66
N GLU A 261 -5.52 11.01 -17.35
CA GLU A 261 -4.66 10.39 -16.33
C GLU A 261 -4.91 8.88 -16.24
N VAL A 262 -6.14 8.42 -16.44
CA VAL A 262 -6.49 7.00 -16.64
C VAL A 262 -5.81 6.48 -17.90
N ASP A 263 -5.98 7.16 -19.04
CA ASP A 263 -5.41 6.73 -20.31
C ASP A 263 -3.86 6.81 -20.29
N ALA A 264 -3.28 7.63 -19.40
CA ALA A 264 -1.83 7.66 -19.15
C ALA A 264 -1.35 6.54 -18.20
N LEU A 265 -2.14 6.15 -17.19
CA LEU A 265 -1.78 5.09 -16.25
C LEU A 265 -2.05 3.67 -16.78
N ILE A 266 -3.05 3.50 -17.63
CA ILE A 266 -3.57 2.17 -18.02
C ILE A 266 -3.05 1.73 -19.41
N GLY A 267 -2.01 2.39 -19.92
CA GLY A 267 -1.49 2.13 -21.26
C GLY A 267 -2.44 2.60 -22.36
N GLU A 268 -1.93 2.67 -23.59
CA GLU A 268 -2.76 2.99 -24.75
C GLU A 268 -3.85 1.92 -24.87
N ASN A 269 -5.09 2.27 -24.53
CA ASN A 269 -6.27 1.45 -24.76
C ASN A 269 -7.10 2.08 -25.87
N LYS A 270 -7.64 1.26 -26.76
CA LYS A 270 -8.47 1.69 -27.88
C LYS A 270 -9.74 0.87 -27.86
N SER A 271 -10.89 1.50 -28.02
CA SER A 271 -12.19 0.82 -28.07
C SER A 271 -13.11 1.50 -29.05
N GLY A 272 -14.13 0.79 -29.54
CA GLY A 272 -15.13 1.36 -30.44
C GLY A 272 -16.36 0.47 -30.60
N HIS A 273 -17.31 1.02 -31.34
CA HIS A 273 -18.64 0.47 -31.56
C HIS A 273 -19.05 0.79 -33.00
N GLU A 274 -19.00 -0.22 -33.88
CA GLU A 274 -19.23 -0.03 -35.32
C GLU A 274 -20.53 -0.71 -35.75
N GLN A 275 -21.43 0.05 -36.38
CA GLN A 275 -22.63 -0.52 -36.99
C GLN A 275 -22.26 -1.33 -38.23
N LEU A 276 -22.79 -2.55 -38.33
CA LEU A 276 -22.57 -3.43 -39.47
C LEU A 276 -23.67 -3.27 -40.52
N SER A 277 -23.32 -3.51 -41.79
CA SER A 277 -24.24 -3.47 -42.91
C SER A 277 -24.67 -4.87 -43.33
N VAL A 278 -25.93 -5.00 -43.79
CA VAL A 278 -26.42 -6.24 -44.42
C VAL A 278 -25.48 -6.67 -45.55
N GLY A 279 -25.06 -7.93 -45.51
CA GLY A 279 -24.16 -8.53 -46.49
C GLY A 279 -22.67 -8.44 -46.12
N ASP A 280 -22.31 -7.77 -45.02
CA ASP A 280 -20.92 -7.70 -44.59
C ASP A 280 -20.39 -9.10 -44.23
N LYS A 281 -19.19 -9.42 -44.75
CA LYS A 281 -18.44 -10.65 -44.43
C LYS A 281 -17.27 -10.39 -43.47
N SER A 282 -16.88 -9.14 -43.37
CA SER A 282 -15.79 -8.69 -42.51
C SER A 282 -15.85 -7.19 -42.32
N THR A 283 -15.35 -6.71 -41.19
CA THR A 283 -15.22 -5.28 -40.88
C THR A 283 -13.78 -4.97 -40.50
N SER A 284 -13.21 -3.92 -41.11
CA SER A 284 -11.86 -3.45 -40.79
C SER A 284 -11.94 -2.27 -39.83
N ILE A 285 -11.34 -2.44 -38.66
CA ILE A 285 -11.24 -1.42 -37.62
C ILE A 285 -9.93 -0.65 -37.83
N SER A 286 -10.03 0.67 -37.90
CA SER A 286 -8.87 1.58 -37.96
C SER A 286 -8.79 2.38 -36.67
N PHE A 287 -7.60 2.42 -36.08
CA PHE A 287 -7.35 3.19 -34.87
C PHE A 287 -7.13 4.67 -35.20
N ALA A 288 -7.69 5.55 -34.37
CA ALA A 288 -7.47 7.00 -34.49
C ALA A 288 -5.99 7.40 -34.29
N SER A 289 -5.26 6.62 -33.49
CA SER A 289 -3.80 6.69 -33.33
C SER A 289 -3.21 5.29 -33.41
N PRO A 290 -2.04 5.08 -34.05
CA PRO A 290 -1.41 3.78 -34.08
C PRO A 290 -0.97 3.33 -32.68
N PHE A 291 -0.91 2.02 -32.45
CA PHE A 291 -0.15 1.45 -31.34
C PHE A 291 1.36 1.53 -31.59
N SER A 292 2.14 1.48 -30.52
CA SER A 292 3.61 1.39 -30.61
C SER A 292 4.11 0.06 -31.19
N ALA A 293 3.33 -1.02 -31.08
CA ALA A 293 3.64 -2.35 -31.62
C ALA A 293 2.37 -3.09 -32.07
N SER A 294 2.52 -4.07 -32.97
CA SER A 294 1.40 -4.89 -33.47
C SER A 294 1.00 -6.01 -32.51
N ASP A 295 1.74 -6.20 -31.42
CA ASP A 295 1.48 -7.17 -30.37
C ASP A 295 0.57 -6.56 -29.30
N TYR A 296 -0.72 -6.48 -29.62
CA TYR A 296 -1.77 -6.01 -28.72
C TYR A 296 -2.86 -7.07 -28.59
N THR A 297 -3.52 -7.16 -27.44
CA THR A 297 -4.68 -8.03 -27.22
C THR A 297 -5.92 -7.34 -27.77
N VAL A 298 -6.83 -8.11 -28.39
CA VAL A 298 -8.11 -7.62 -28.92
C VAL A 298 -9.22 -8.51 -28.40
N VAL A 299 -10.27 -7.88 -27.88
CA VAL A 299 -11.55 -8.52 -27.53
C VAL A 299 -12.62 -7.91 -28.43
N VAL A 300 -13.45 -8.75 -29.03
CA VAL A 300 -14.58 -8.35 -29.87
C VAL A 300 -15.83 -9.05 -29.38
N ASP A 301 -16.96 -8.35 -29.47
CA ASP A 301 -18.28 -8.86 -29.17
C ASP A 301 -19.28 -8.34 -30.23
N LEU A 302 -20.34 -9.09 -30.48
CA LEU A 302 -21.36 -8.75 -31.46
C LEU A 302 -22.70 -8.52 -30.75
N GLU A 303 -23.18 -7.29 -30.80
CA GLU A 303 -24.45 -6.89 -30.20
C GLU A 303 -25.55 -6.83 -31.26
N ASN A 304 -26.73 -7.39 -30.97
CA ASN A 304 -27.92 -7.23 -31.80
C ASN A 304 -28.97 -6.41 -31.05
N SER A 305 -29.44 -5.31 -31.65
CA SER A 305 -30.35 -4.39 -30.98
C SER A 305 -31.84 -4.63 -31.22
N ALA A 306 -32.24 -5.48 -32.18
CA ALA A 306 -33.65 -5.53 -32.61
C ALA A 306 -34.15 -6.87 -33.18
N ASP A 307 -33.29 -7.73 -33.72
CA ASP A 307 -33.75 -8.97 -34.36
C ASP A 307 -34.17 -10.00 -33.32
N SER A 308 -35.23 -10.73 -33.67
CA SER A 308 -35.71 -11.87 -32.90
C SER A 308 -36.31 -12.90 -33.86
N PRO A 309 -35.74 -14.11 -33.98
CA PRO A 309 -34.54 -14.60 -33.27
C PRO A 309 -33.25 -13.89 -33.71
N VAL A 310 -32.23 -13.90 -32.84
CA VAL A 310 -30.87 -13.42 -33.17
C VAL A 310 -30.11 -14.50 -33.94
N SER A 311 -29.35 -14.09 -34.94
CA SER A 311 -28.41 -14.95 -35.67
C SER A 311 -27.05 -14.98 -34.98
N GLU A 312 -26.44 -16.16 -34.90
CA GLU A 312 -25.15 -16.38 -34.26
C GLU A 312 -24.03 -16.41 -35.31
N TYR A 313 -22.95 -15.69 -35.05
CA TYR A 313 -21.79 -15.60 -35.93
C TYR A 313 -20.51 -15.94 -35.15
N SER A 314 -19.68 -16.81 -35.70
CA SER A 314 -18.31 -16.98 -35.21
C SER A 314 -17.44 -15.83 -35.73
N LEU A 315 -16.60 -15.28 -34.86
CA LEU A 315 -15.74 -14.14 -35.15
C LEU A 315 -14.27 -14.60 -35.25
N THR A 316 -13.56 -14.18 -36.30
CA THR A 316 -12.12 -14.43 -36.45
C THR A 316 -11.37 -13.11 -36.65
N ILE A 317 -10.42 -12.80 -35.78
CA ILE A 317 -9.59 -11.60 -35.90
C ILE A 317 -8.40 -11.91 -36.82
N THR A 318 -8.23 -11.09 -37.86
CA THR A 318 -7.19 -11.21 -38.89
C THR A 318 -6.51 -9.86 -39.12
N ASN A 319 -5.42 -9.83 -39.90
CA ASN A 319 -4.75 -8.60 -40.35
C ASN A 319 -4.43 -7.58 -39.23
N LYS A 320 -3.98 -8.05 -38.06
CA LYS A 320 -3.55 -7.15 -36.98
C LYS A 320 -2.31 -6.37 -37.40
N THR A 321 -2.43 -5.05 -37.37
CA THR A 321 -1.34 -4.09 -37.60
C THR A 321 -1.35 -3.04 -36.51
N ILE A 322 -0.31 -2.22 -36.41
CA ILE A 322 -0.29 -1.07 -35.48
C ILE A 322 -1.43 -0.08 -35.71
N ASN A 323 -2.06 -0.07 -36.89
CA ASN A 323 -3.12 0.87 -37.26
C ASN A 323 -4.52 0.29 -37.09
N GLY A 324 -4.68 -1.00 -36.77
CA GLY A 324 -5.99 -1.63 -36.74
C GLY A 324 -5.97 -3.14 -37.01
N PHE A 325 -7.15 -3.74 -37.10
CA PHE A 325 -7.37 -5.17 -37.35
C PHE A 325 -8.64 -5.40 -38.17
N THR A 326 -8.83 -6.62 -38.69
CA THR A 326 -10.04 -7.01 -39.42
C THR A 326 -10.76 -8.14 -38.67
N VAL A 327 -12.06 -8.01 -38.45
CA VAL A 327 -12.92 -9.09 -37.94
C VAL A 327 -13.62 -9.75 -39.12
N GLN A 328 -13.47 -11.06 -39.27
CA GLN A 328 -14.19 -11.89 -40.25
C GLN A 328 -15.33 -12.63 -39.55
N TYR A 329 -16.47 -12.70 -40.24
CA TYR A 329 -17.68 -13.36 -39.75
C TYR A 329 -17.84 -14.73 -40.43
N SER A 330 -18.45 -15.71 -39.74
CA SER A 330 -18.72 -17.03 -40.30
C SER A 330 -19.75 -17.06 -41.45
N GLY A 331 -20.45 -15.95 -41.68
CA GLY A 331 -21.45 -15.76 -42.72
C GLY A 331 -21.74 -14.27 -42.97
N ASP A 332 -22.67 -13.98 -43.88
CA ASP A 332 -23.07 -12.62 -44.22
C ASP A 332 -23.94 -12.05 -43.08
N ILE A 333 -23.65 -10.82 -42.64
CA ILE A 333 -24.51 -10.10 -41.69
C ILE A 333 -25.91 -9.95 -42.30
N ASP A 334 -26.95 -10.39 -41.59
CA ASP A 334 -28.30 -10.52 -42.15
C ASP A 334 -29.20 -9.31 -41.88
N SER A 335 -28.78 -8.38 -41.03
CA SER A 335 -29.51 -7.14 -40.72
C SER A 335 -28.56 -5.97 -40.38
N ASN A 336 -29.07 -4.73 -40.45
CA ASN A 336 -28.35 -3.53 -39.98
C ASN A 336 -28.46 -3.31 -38.45
N ASN A 337 -28.99 -4.30 -37.71
CA ASN A 337 -29.21 -4.22 -36.26
C ASN A 337 -28.03 -4.79 -35.46
N TYR A 338 -26.97 -5.24 -36.14
CA TYR A 338 -25.74 -5.71 -35.52
C TYR A 338 -24.72 -4.60 -35.37
N TYR A 339 -24.04 -4.62 -34.22
CA TYR A 339 -22.93 -3.76 -33.92
C TYR A 339 -21.73 -4.59 -33.45
N LEU A 340 -20.55 -4.22 -33.91
CA LEU A 340 -19.29 -4.78 -33.47
C LEU A 340 -18.73 -3.92 -32.33
N ASN A 341 -18.79 -4.45 -31.12
CA ASN A 341 -18.13 -3.91 -29.94
C ASN A 341 -16.68 -4.41 -29.92
N TRP A 342 -15.71 -3.52 -29.72
CA TRP A 342 -14.31 -3.93 -29.67
C TRP A 342 -13.48 -3.16 -28.66
N TYR A 343 -12.49 -3.85 -28.10
CA TYR A 343 -11.50 -3.32 -27.17
C TYR A 343 -10.11 -3.88 -27.51
N ALA A 344 -9.11 -3.02 -27.58
CA ALA A 344 -7.73 -3.36 -27.89
C ALA A 344 -6.76 -2.69 -26.90
N THR A 345 -5.76 -3.43 -26.42
CA THR A 345 -4.76 -2.96 -25.46
C THR A 345 -3.39 -3.53 -25.80
N LEU A 346 -2.30 -2.74 -25.68
CA LEU A 346 -0.94 -3.25 -25.88
C LEU A 346 -0.69 -4.47 -24.98
N SER A 347 -0.07 -5.52 -25.52
CA SER A 347 0.12 -6.80 -24.81
C SER A 347 0.98 -6.67 -23.54
N GLY A 348 1.63 -5.52 -23.32
CA GLY A 348 2.36 -5.19 -22.08
C GLY A 348 1.62 -4.33 -21.05
N GLY A 349 0.39 -3.86 -21.31
CA GLY A 349 -0.29 -2.84 -20.47
C GLY A 349 -1.37 -3.35 -19.52
N LEU A 350 -2.06 -4.44 -19.87
CA LEU A 350 -3.12 -5.01 -19.05
C LEU A 350 -3.11 -6.54 -19.17
N ALA A 351 -2.77 -7.22 -18.07
CA ALA A 351 -3.01 -8.65 -17.85
C ALA A 351 -2.33 -9.66 -18.81
N GLY A 352 -1.20 -9.28 -19.41
CA GLY A 352 -0.10 -10.21 -19.70
C GLY A 352 0.78 -10.44 -18.47
N GLY A 353 0.19 -10.38 -17.27
CA GLY A 353 0.90 -10.69 -16.04
C GLY A 353 1.46 -12.10 -16.20
N ASN A 354 2.77 -12.25 -16.02
CA ASN A 354 3.37 -13.49 -15.58
C ASN A 354 2.33 -14.20 -14.70
N CYS A 355 1.87 -15.38 -15.12
CA CYS A 355 0.65 -16.03 -14.65
C CYS A 355 0.62 -16.38 -13.15
N LEU A 356 1.52 -15.82 -12.33
CA LEU A 356 1.64 -15.95 -10.89
C LEU A 356 2.20 -14.68 -10.21
N THR A 357 2.03 -13.47 -10.76
CA THR A 357 2.66 -12.27 -10.14
C THR A 357 1.90 -11.69 -8.96
N GLU A 358 0.60 -11.96 -8.85
CA GLU A 358 -0.18 -11.66 -7.65
C GLU A 358 -1.17 -12.79 -7.41
N LEU A 359 -0.68 -13.88 -6.82
CA LEU A 359 -1.53 -14.77 -6.04
C LEU A 359 -1.82 -14.08 -4.69
N SER A 360 -2.46 -12.92 -4.80
CA SER A 360 -2.97 -12.12 -3.69
C SER A 360 -4.48 -12.17 -3.81
N ASP A 361 -5.12 -12.66 -2.75
CA ASP A 361 -6.57 -12.81 -2.53
C ASP A 361 -7.31 -14.00 -3.13
N ASP A 362 -6.61 -15.07 -3.55
CA ASP A 362 -7.20 -16.40 -3.37
C ASP A 362 -6.80 -16.94 -2.00
N LYS A 363 -7.78 -17.10 -1.10
CA LYS A 363 -7.56 -17.67 0.24
C LYS A 363 -7.50 -19.21 0.22
N SER A 364 -7.77 -19.83 -0.92
CA SER A 364 -7.77 -21.27 -1.14
C SER A 364 -7.47 -21.64 -2.61
N PRO A 365 -6.35 -21.19 -3.20
CA PRO A 365 -5.99 -21.55 -4.56
C PRO A 365 -5.66 -23.04 -4.60
N GLU A 366 -6.59 -23.82 -5.13
CA GLU A 366 -6.33 -25.20 -5.47
C GLU A 366 -5.70 -25.23 -6.87
N LEU A 367 -4.44 -25.64 -6.95
CA LEU A 367 -3.87 -26.11 -8.21
C LEU A 367 -4.66 -27.38 -8.53
N GLY A 368 -5.55 -27.36 -9.52
CA GLY A 368 -6.45 -28.47 -9.88
C GLY A 368 -5.74 -29.73 -10.42
N GLY A 369 -4.53 -30.04 -9.95
CA GLY A 369 -3.65 -31.13 -10.34
C GLY A 369 -2.23 -30.97 -9.77
N ASP A 370 -1.33 -31.87 -10.17
CA ASP A 370 0.07 -31.87 -9.75
C ASP A 370 0.83 -30.62 -10.25
N LEU A 371 1.63 -30.01 -9.37
CA LEU A 371 2.55 -28.94 -9.75
C LEU A 371 3.81 -29.52 -10.37
N ASN A 372 3.95 -29.43 -11.69
CA ASN A 372 5.18 -29.78 -12.39
C ASN A 372 6.11 -28.55 -12.51
N LEU A 373 7.27 -28.61 -11.84
CA LEU A 373 8.26 -27.52 -11.84
C LEU A 373 9.26 -27.58 -13.02
N GLY A 374 9.28 -28.66 -13.81
CA GLY A 374 10.26 -28.82 -14.89
C GLY A 374 11.71 -28.75 -14.38
N GLU A 375 12.51 -27.82 -14.92
CA GLU A 375 13.90 -27.57 -14.51
C GLU A 375 14.02 -26.58 -13.34
N TYR A 376 12.91 -26.01 -12.88
CA TYR A 376 12.88 -25.04 -11.78
C TYR A 376 12.81 -25.74 -10.43
N SER A 377 13.14 -25.01 -9.37
CA SER A 377 13.14 -25.51 -7.98
C SER A 377 12.22 -24.69 -7.08
N SER A 378 11.77 -25.30 -5.99
CA SER A 378 11.17 -24.57 -4.87
C SER A 378 12.27 -23.98 -3.99
N ILE A 379 12.20 -22.67 -3.76
CA ILE A 379 13.11 -21.98 -2.84
C ILE A 379 12.40 -21.85 -1.49
N LEU A 380 12.97 -22.47 -0.46
CA LEU A 380 12.50 -22.28 0.91
C LEU A 380 13.06 -20.98 1.46
N ASN A 381 12.21 -20.19 2.12
CA ASN A 381 12.65 -19.01 2.86
C ASN A 381 13.47 -19.47 4.08
N THR A 382 14.78 -19.22 4.08
CA THR A 382 15.70 -19.57 5.17
C THR A 382 15.61 -18.62 6.36
N THR A 383 14.91 -17.49 6.19
CA THR A 383 14.64 -16.49 7.22
C THR A 383 13.12 -16.27 7.33
N PRO A 384 12.33 -17.30 7.71
CA PRO A 384 10.89 -17.13 7.82
C PRO A 384 10.59 -15.99 8.81
N SER A 385 9.98 -14.91 8.31
CA SER A 385 9.49 -13.82 9.15
C SER A 385 8.38 -14.38 10.02
N GLY A 386 8.47 -14.11 11.31
CA GLY A 386 7.66 -14.79 12.29
C GLY A 386 6.64 -13.90 12.97
N ASP A 387 5.46 -14.45 13.19
CA ASP A 387 4.51 -13.93 14.16
C ASP A 387 5.13 -14.05 15.57
N VAL A 388 4.75 -13.14 16.46
CA VAL A 388 5.12 -13.22 17.87
C VAL A 388 4.10 -14.10 18.58
N LEU A 389 4.48 -15.32 18.94
CA LEU A 389 3.67 -16.22 19.77
C LEU A 389 4.36 -16.41 21.12
N HIS A 390 3.62 -16.16 22.21
CA HIS A 390 4.13 -16.27 23.59
C HIS A 390 5.43 -15.49 23.86
N GLY A 391 5.62 -14.34 23.19
CA GLY A 391 6.79 -13.46 23.38
C GLY A 391 8.04 -13.84 22.58
N TYR A 392 7.96 -14.87 21.74
CA TYR A 392 9.05 -15.29 20.86
C TYR A 392 8.64 -15.14 19.39
N THR A 393 9.60 -14.77 18.55
CA THR A 393 9.45 -14.83 17.10
C THR A 393 9.49 -16.29 16.66
N ILE A 394 8.41 -16.78 16.05
CA ILE A 394 8.31 -18.13 15.49
C ILE A 394 8.08 -18.06 13.99
N GLY A 395 8.73 -18.90 13.20
CA GLY A 395 8.58 -18.87 11.75
C GLY A 395 8.87 -20.24 11.13
N TRP A 396 8.25 -20.54 9.99
CA TRP A 396 8.46 -21.79 9.27
C TRP A 396 8.32 -21.61 7.75
N SER A 397 9.00 -22.46 6.99
CA SER A 397 8.82 -22.62 5.55
C SER A 397 9.07 -24.08 5.17
N GLY A 398 8.22 -24.70 4.35
CA GLY A 398 8.38 -26.10 4.00
C GLY A 398 7.07 -26.80 3.67
N GLU A 399 7.12 -28.13 3.72
CA GLU A 399 5.98 -29.02 3.47
C GLU A 399 5.11 -29.13 4.73
N ILE A 400 3.86 -28.70 4.65
CA ILE A 400 2.92 -28.66 5.78
C ILE A 400 1.64 -29.43 5.49
N SER A 401 0.97 -29.88 6.54
CA SER A 401 -0.38 -30.46 6.46
C SER A 401 -1.16 -30.19 7.74
N GLN A 402 -2.48 -30.35 7.67
CA GLN A 402 -3.34 -30.37 8.85
C GLN A 402 -3.61 -31.81 9.27
N MET A 403 -3.18 -32.19 10.47
CA MET A 403 -3.29 -33.55 10.99
C MET A 403 -3.95 -33.59 12.38
N PRO A 404 -4.64 -34.68 12.74
CA PRO A 404 -5.16 -34.85 14.09
C PRO A 404 -4.02 -35.10 15.10
N ILE A 405 -3.95 -34.26 16.13
CA ILE A 405 -3.04 -34.37 17.26
C ILE A 405 -3.82 -34.79 18.52
N ASP A 406 -3.43 -35.91 19.13
CA ASP A 406 -4.01 -36.40 20.39
C ASP A 406 -3.38 -35.70 21.61
N TRP A 407 -2.10 -35.33 21.53
CA TRP A 407 -1.38 -34.70 22.63
C TRP A 407 -0.18 -33.87 22.14
N ASN A 408 -0.14 -32.59 22.53
CA ASN A 408 0.99 -31.69 22.35
C ASN A 408 0.92 -30.58 23.40
N ASP A 409 1.56 -30.79 24.54
CA ASP A 409 1.64 -29.78 25.62
C ASP A 409 2.88 -28.88 25.47
N THR A 410 3.81 -29.24 24.60
CA THR A 410 5.03 -28.45 24.36
C THR A 410 4.78 -27.28 23.39
N GLY A 411 3.80 -27.42 22.50
CA GLY A 411 3.39 -26.39 21.56
C GLY A 411 4.25 -26.33 20.30
N PHE A 412 4.66 -25.13 19.92
CA PHE A 412 5.41 -24.88 18.68
C PHE A 412 6.79 -25.58 18.68
N ALA A 413 7.09 -26.25 17.56
CA ALA A 413 8.27 -27.06 17.30
C ALA A 413 8.39 -28.34 18.16
N CYS A 414 7.28 -28.84 18.71
CA CYS A 414 7.26 -30.16 19.35
C CYS A 414 7.52 -31.27 18.31
N PRO A 415 8.48 -32.19 18.52
CA PRO A 415 8.61 -33.39 17.71
C PRO A 415 7.40 -34.30 17.90
N LEU A 416 6.88 -34.83 16.80
CA LEU A 416 5.68 -35.66 16.79
C LEU A 416 5.93 -37.02 16.15
N HIS A 417 5.36 -38.07 16.73
CA HIS A 417 5.27 -39.40 16.15
C HIS A 417 3.81 -39.75 15.82
N VAL A 418 3.64 -40.69 14.91
CA VAL A 418 2.33 -41.25 14.56
C VAL A 418 2.01 -42.45 15.44
N LYS A 419 0.78 -42.49 15.95
CA LYS A 419 0.22 -43.61 16.73
C LYS A 419 -0.41 -44.65 15.82
N SER A 420 -0.82 -45.78 16.39
CA SER A 420 -1.53 -46.84 15.66
C SER A 420 -2.89 -46.42 15.08
N ASN A 421 -3.50 -45.35 15.60
CA ASN A 421 -4.74 -44.76 15.07
C ASN A 421 -4.50 -43.71 13.95
N GLY A 422 -3.24 -43.45 13.57
CA GLY A 422 -2.89 -42.43 12.58
C GLY A 422 -2.87 -40.99 13.11
N HIS A 423 -3.14 -40.77 14.40
CA HIS A 423 -3.02 -39.46 15.04
C HIS A 423 -1.60 -39.22 15.54
N PHE A 424 -1.27 -37.96 15.78
CA PHE A 424 0.05 -37.54 16.23
C PHE A 424 0.07 -37.28 17.73
N GLU A 425 1.17 -37.62 18.39
CA GLU A 425 1.46 -37.21 19.76
C GLU A 425 2.95 -36.87 19.92
N GLU A 426 3.28 -36.17 21.01
CA GLU A 426 4.64 -35.72 21.31
C GLU A 426 5.65 -36.87 21.42
N CYS A 427 6.84 -36.66 20.85
CA CYS A 427 7.93 -37.63 20.95
C CYS A 427 8.68 -37.55 22.28
N THR A 428 9.29 -38.67 22.65
CA THR A 428 10.40 -38.69 23.61
C THR A 428 11.41 -39.75 23.23
N ALA A 429 12.69 -39.42 23.35
CA ALA A 429 13.77 -40.38 23.18
C ALA A 429 14.07 -41.19 24.46
N ALA A 430 13.29 -41.00 25.53
CA ALA A 430 13.52 -41.66 26.82
C ALA A 430 13.53 -43.20 26.69
N SER A 431 14.34 -43.83 27.54
CA SER A 431 14.49 -45.30 27.56
C SER A 431 13.15 -46.00 27.76
N GLY A 432 12.87 -47.00 26.92
CA GLY A 432 11.64 -47.80 26.98
C GLY A 432 10.40 -47.10 26.43
N SER A 433 10.53 -45.90 25.85
CA SER A 433 9.41 -45.23 25.19
C SER A 433 9.05 -45.87 23.85
N ASN A 434 7.76 -45.87 23.54
CA ASN A 434 7.18 -46.21 22.24
C ASN A 434 6.77 -44.96 21.43
N ARG A 435 7.19 -43.76 21.85
CA ARG A 435 6.82 -42.48 21.25
C ARG A 435 7.82 -41.97 20.19
N MET A 436 8.33 -42.90 19.40
CA MET A 436 9.32 -42.70 18.33
C MET A 436 8.94 -43.60 17.14
N PRO A 437 9.35 -43.27 15.90
CA PRO A 437 10.21 -42.16 15.49
C PRO A 437 9.47 -40.83 15.35
N CYS A 438 10.20 -39.72 15.46
CA CYS A 438 9.74 -38.40 15.07
C CYS A 438 9.69 -38.29 13.54
N ILE A 439 8.55 -37.86 13.00
CA ILE A 439 8.35 -37.70 11.55
C ILE A 439 7.83 -36.31 11.17
N ALA A 440 7.42 -35.49 12.14
CA ALA A 440 6.94 -34.13 11.91
C ALA A 440 7.21 -33.23 13.13
N LEU A 441 7.14 -31.92 12.94
CA LEU A 441 7.10 -30.94 14.03
C LEU A 441 5.72 -30.27 14.12
N ALA A 442 5.21 -30.04 15.32
CA ALA A 442 4.01 -29.27 15.53
C ALA A 442 4.24 -27.77 15.24
N LEU A 443 3.29 -27.14 14.54
CA LEU A 443 3.29 -25.68 14.32
C LEU A 443 2.29 -24.96 15.25
N GLU A 444 1.49 -25.71 16.01
CA GLU A 444 0.44 -25.21 16.89
C GLU A 444 0.35 -26.07 18.17
N GLU A 445 -0.06 -25.46 19.29
CA GLU A 445 -0.26 -26.14 20.58
C GLU A 445 -1.63 -26.80 20.71
N GLY A 446 -1.69 -27.85 21.54
CA GLY A 446 -2.92 -28.52 21.94
C GLY A 446 -3.33 -29.69 21.03
N THR A 447 -4.58 -30.11 21.18
CA THR A 447 -5.16 -31.29 20.52
C THR A 447 -6.11 -30.92 19.37
N GLY A 448 -6.51 -31.91 18.58
CA GLY A 448 -7.41 -31.76 17.42
C GLY A 448 -6.66 -31.58 16.10
N THR A 449 -7.34 -31.08 15.07
CA THR A 449 -6.71 -30.83 13.76
C THR A 449 -5.78 -29.62 13.84
N LYS A 450 -4.48 -29.84 13.66
CA LYS A 450 -3.42 -28.83 13.80
C LYS A 450 -2.45 -28.89 12.62
N LYS A 451 -1.79 -27.77 12.36
CA LYS A 451 -0.71 -27.69 11.37
C LYS A 451 0.55 -28.38 11.88
N ILE A 452 1.14 -29.20 11.00
CA ILE A 452 2.43 -29.84 11.22
C ILE A 452 3.38 -29.52 10.06
N LEU A 453 4.68 -29.60 10.32
CA LEU A 453 5.77 -29.49 9.34
C LEU A 453 6.38 -30.88 9.12
N TRP A 454 6.37 -31.35 7.88
CA TRP A 454 7.01 -32.62 7.48
C TRP A 454 8.50 -32.47 7.20
N SER A 455 8.88 -31.37 6.54
CA SER A 455 10.26 -31.05 6.19
C SER A 455 10.36 -29.57 5.85
N GLY A 456 11.46 -28.91 6.22
CA GLY A 456 11.66 -27.49 5.91
C GLY A 456 12.58 -26.74 6.86
N ILE A 457 12.37 -25.44 6.97
CA ILE A 457 13.04 -24.53 7.89
C ILE A 457 12.07 -24.15 8.99
N ILE A 458 12.52 -24.21 10.24
CA ILE A 458 11.73 -23.75 11.40
C ILE A 458 12.61 -22.92 12.33
N ARG A 459 12.02 -21.84 12.83
CA ARG A 459 12.67 -20.85 13.69
C ARG A 459 11.88 -20.71 14.99
N LYS A 460 12.59 -20.67 16.12
CA LYS A 460 12.05 -20.31 17.43
C LYS A 460 13.06 -19.45 18.16
N GLY A 461 12.73 -18.17 18.39
CA GLY A 461 13.65 -17.18 18.95
C GLY A 461 14.18 -17.49 20.36
N SER A 462 13.59 -18.44 21.08
CA SER A 462 14.06 -18.89 22.40
C SER A 462 15.21 -19.91 22.31
N TRP A 463 15.55 -20.40 21.12
CA TRP A 463 16.63 -21.37 20.93
C TRP A 463 18.02 -20.70 20.91
N SER A 464 19.04 -21.51 21.23
CA SER A 464 20.43 -21.07 21.31
C SER A 464 21.38 -22.16 20.81
N TRP A 465 21.17 -22.60 19.57
CA TRP A 465 21.98 -23.62 18.90
C TRP A 465 23.33 -23.09 18.42
N THR A 466 24.29 -23.98 18.17
CA THR A 466 25.49 -23.64 17.39
C THR A 466 25.21 -24.00 15.92
N PRO A 467 25.38 -23.08 14.96
CA PRO A 467 25.21 -23.41 13.54
C PRO A 467 26.10 -24.59 13.13
N GLY A 468 25.52 -25.59 12.46
CA GLY A 468 26.17 -26.84 12.09
C GLY A 468 25.92 -28.01 13.06
N ASP A 469 25.37 -27.77 14.26
CA ASP A 469 25.02 -28.84 15.20
C ASP A 469 23.93 -29.75 14.63
N ILE A 470 24.07 -31.06 14.85
CA ILE A 470 23.02 -32.05 14.56
C ILE A 470 21.95 -31.95 15.65
N ILE A 471 20.70 -31.96 15.25
CA ILE A 471 19.56 -31.88 16.16
C ILE A 471 18.93 -33.27 16.30
N TYR A 472 18.69 -33.67 17.54
CA TYR A 472 18.11 -34.93 17.94
C TYR A 472 16.79 -34.70 18.70
N VAL A 473 15.97 -35.75 18.77
CA VAL A 473 14.86 -35.80 19.73
C VAL A 473 15.44 -35.97 21.15
N SER A 474 14.97 -35.16 22.09
CA SER A 474 15.41 -35.20 23.49
C SER A 474 14.78 -36.36 24.25
N THR A 475 15.43 -36.78 25.34
CA THR A 475 14.80 -37.68 26.33
C THR A 475 13.77 -36.96 27.21
N VAL A 476 13.65 -35.64 27.08
CA VAL A 476 12.56 -34.85 27.65
C VAL A 476 11.43 -34.78 26.64
N ASP A 477 10.21 -35.04 27.10
CA ASP A 477 9.01 -35.08 26.27
C ASP A 477 8.82 -33.78 25.48
N GLY A 478 8.58 -33.92 24.18
CA GLY A 478 8.35 -32.82 23.25
C GLY A 478 9.56 -31.89 23.01
N ALA A 479 10.75 -32.21 23.54
CA ALA A 479 11.92 -31.36 23.40
C ALA A 479 12.89 -31.82 22.31
N LEU A 480 13.62 -30.85 21.76
CA LEU A 480 14.76 -31.07 20.86
C LEU A 480 16.07 -30.81 21.61
N THR A 481 17.15 -31.44 21.16
CA THR A 481 18.49 -31.28 21.76
C THR A 481 19.57 -31.34 20.68
N ASN A 482 20.71 -30.68 20.91
CA ASN A 482 21.94 -30.84 20.11
C ASN A 482 22.93 -31.83 20.75
N THR A 483 22.54 -32.47 21.86
CA THR A 483 23.33 -33.52 22.51
C THR A 483 22.69 -34.87 22.22
N GLU A 484 23.45 -35.76 21.57
CA GLU A 484 23.02 -37.13 21.29
C GLU A 484 22.60 -37.85 22.59
N PRO A 485 21.40 -38.44 22.67
CA PRO A 485 21.02 -39.26 23.82
C PRO A 485 22.02 -40.41 24.01
N THR A 486 22.51 -40.64 25.23
CA THR A 486 23.51 -41.68 25.52
C THR A 486 23.04 -42.75 26.50
N ILE A 487 21.83 -42.63 27.04
CA ILE A 487 21.29 -43.59 28.02
C ILE A 487 20.95 -44.89 27.31
N SER A 488 21.36 -46.04 27.87
CA SER A 488 20.98 -47.36 27.33
C SER A 488 19.45 -47.50 27.30
N GLY A 489 18.93 -48.01 26.19
CA GLY A 489 17.51 -48.11 25.89
C GLY A 489 16.88 -46.82 25.34
N ALA A 490 17.58 -45.68 25.35
CA ALA A 490 17.11 -44.45 24.72
C ALA A 490 17.20 -44.54 23.19
N TRP A 491 16.29 -43.85 22.52
CA TRP A 491 16.32 -43.72 21.07
C TRP A 491 17.31 -42.63 20.65
N VAL A 492 18.03 -42.87 19.56
CA VAL A 492 18.88 -41.87 18.92
C VAL A 492 18.36 -41.64 17.51
N GLN A 493 17.72 -40.49 17.29
CA GLN A 493 17.24 -40.08 15.98
C GLN A 493 17.65 -38.63 15.71
N SER A 494 18.48 -38.42 14.69
CA SER A 494 18.76 -37.10 14.14
C SER A 494 17.58 -36.64 13.26
N ILE A 495 17.09 -35.43 13.47
CA ILE A 495 15.93 -34.87 12.76
C ILE A 495 16.27 -33.65 11.89
N GLY A 496 17.52 -33.20 11.93
CA GLY A 496 17.94 -32.01 11.20
C GLY A 496 19.28 -31.45 11.68
N MET A 497 19.53 -30.20 11.30
CA MET A 497 20.75 -29.46 11.63
C MET A 497 20.43 -28.00 11.89
N ALA A 498 21.14 -27.38 12.85
CA ALA A 498 21.05 -25.95 13.09
C ALA A 498 21.69 -25.16 11.95
N ILE A 499 20.96 -24.19 11.40
CA ILE A 499 21.48 -23.27 10.37
C ILE A 499 21.82 -21.89 10.95
N SER A 500 21.20 -21.54 12.07
CA SER A 500 21.52 -20.38 12.91
C SER A 500 21.31 -20.77 14.38
N SER A 501 21.50 -19.83 15.32
CA SER A 501 21.25 -20.08 16.73
C SER A 501 19.77 -20.32 17.06
N ASP A 502 18.86 -19.84 16.24
CA ASP A 502 17.41 -19.88 16.48
C ASP A 502 16.64 -20.63 15.40
N THR A 503 17.34 -21.23 14.42
CA THR A 503 16.73 -21.82 13.23
C THR A 503 17.39 -23.15 12.88
N ILE A 504 16.58 -24.14 12.55
CA ILE A 504 17.03 -25.46 12.12
C ILE A 504 16.46 -25.78 10.73
N ARG A 505 17.19 -26.56 9.96
CA ARG A 505 16.67 -27.28 8.79
C ARG A 505 16.20 -28.65 9.27
N PHE A 506 14.88 -28.80 9.36
CA PHE A 506 14.20 -30.03 9.75
C PHE A 506 14.06 -30.95 8.53
N VAL A 507 14.67 -32.13 8.62
CA VAL A 507 14.61 -33.19 7.61
C VAL A 507 14.60 -34.51 8.40
N PRO A 508 13.44 -34.94 8.93
CA PRO A 508 13.33 -36.20 9.65
C PRO A 508 13.39 -37.31 8.60
N GLY A 509 14.60 -37.64 8.15
CA GLY A 509 14.78 -38.71 7.18
C GLY A 509 14.10 -39.99 7.69
N PHE A 510 13.84 -40.96 6.81
CA PHE A 510 13.30 -42.28 7.18
C PHE A 510 14.27 -43.13 8.05
N ASN A 511 15.31 -42.51 8.61
CA ASN A 511 16.14 -43.15 9.60
C ASN A 511 15.31 -43.29 10.89
N VAL A 512 14.79 -44.51 11.12
CA VAL A 512 13.99 -44.91 12.28
C VAL A 512 14.71 -44.77 13.63
N GLY A 513 15.95 -44.29 13.63
CA GLY A 513 16.80 -44.16 14.80
C GLY A 513 17.36 -45.51 15.24
N ILE A 514 18.40 -45.47 16.06
CA ILE A 514 18.93 -46.66 16.73
C ILE A 514 18.59 -46.59 18.22
N ILE A 515 18.39 -47.75 18.84
CA ILE A 515 18.29 -47.84 20.29
C ILE A 515 19.70 -48.02 20.82
N ASN A 516 20.13 -47.16 21.75
CA ASN A 516 21.41 -47.33 22.42
C ASN A 516 21.41 -48.66 23.19
N THR A 517 22.36 -49.53 22.86
CA THR A 517 22.58 -50.79 23.57
C THR A 517 23.26 -50.55 24.91
#